data_AF-A0A2N6PFB1-F1
#
_entry.id   AF-A0A2N6PFB1-F1
#
_cell.length_a   1.000
_cell.length_b   1.000
_cell.length_c   1.000
_cell.angle_alpha   90.00
_cell.angle_beta   90.00
_cell.angle_gamma   90.00
#
_symmetry.space_group_name_H-M   'P 1'
#
loop_
_entity.id
_entity.type
_entity.pdbx_description
1 polymer ?
#
loop_
_entity_poly.entity_id
_entity_poly.type
_entity_poly.pdbx_seq_one_letter_code
_entity_poly.pdbx_strand_id
1 'polypeptide(L)'
;MDTYEIEAKRQRLAEAILAAGGADLSAALDYAAHMSIADVVEALQRQEPDLLFDHSELCDAFIRAWLDQLPPLERFAATVEVSGLYTTGMVWLPHAEDRSVERILRFAAEAVTEMGARIAGEGILAGTPDTSFGPTFALKLSALADGPVGDLRTELIARADELRELQRLDDEREAQEEGGG
;
A
#
# COMPACT_ATOMS: atom_id res chain seq x y z
N MET A 1 2.18 -24.92 -10.43
CA MET A 1 3.24 -24.62 -9.46
C MET A 1 2.95 -25.49 -8.26
N ASP A 2 3.93 -26.29 -7.84
CA ASP A 2 3.78 -27.24 -6.74
C ASP A 2 3.72 -26.46 -5.41
N THR A 3 2.91 -26.89 -4.43
CA THR A 3 2.80 -26.26 -3.10
C THR A 3 4.17 -26.13 -2.43
N TYR A 4 5.06 -27.10 -2.68
CA TYR A 4 6.44 -27.07 -2.19
C TYR A 4 7.26 -25.90 -2.78
N GLU A 5 7.07 -25.57 -4.05
CA GLU A 5 7.77 -24.44 -4.69
C GLU A 5 7.30 -23.09 -4.16
N ILE A 6 6.01 -22.97 -3.83
CA ILE A 6 5.43 -21.76 -3.23
C ILE A 6 6.03 -21.53 -1.85
N GLU A 7 6.06 -22.56 -1.01
CA GLU A 7 6.60 -22.45 0.34
C GLU A 7 8.09 -22.11 0.34
N ALA A 8 8.87 -22.76 -0.55
CA ALA A 8 10.29 -22.45 -0.71
C ALA A 8 10.55 -20.99 -1.15
N LYS A 9 9.65 -20.39 -1.95
CA LYS A 9 9.76 -18.96 -2.32
C LYS A 9 9.47 -18.05 -1.13
N ARG A 10 8.44 -18.36 -0.35
CA ARG A 10 8.06 -17.59 0.86
C ARG A 10 9.19 -17.60 1.90
N GLN A 11 9.78 -18.77 2.15
CA GLN A 11 10.94 -18.92 3.02
C GLN A 11 12.13 -18.08 2.54
N ARG A 12 12.45 -18.11 1.23
CA ARG A 12 13.56 -17.31 0.67
C ARG A 12 13.33 -15.81 0.80
N LEU A 13 12.08 -15.35 0.64
CA LEU A 13 11.75 -13.95 0.86
C LEU A 13 12.01 -13.57 2.32
N ALA A 14 11.54 -14.37 3.28
CA ALA A 14 11.77 -14.12 4.69
C ALA A 14 13.27 -14.10 5.06
N GLU A 15 14.04 -15.07 4.55
CA GLU A 15 15.50 -15.12 4.73
C GLU A 15 16.20 -13.89 4.14
N ALA A 16 15.76 -13.42 2.97
CA ALA A 16 16.32 -12.23 2.33
C ALA A 16 16.01 -10.95 3.13
N ILE A 17 14.81 -10.85 3.72
CA ILE A 17 14.45 -9.75 4.61
C ILE A 17 15.37 -9.75 5.84
N LEU A 18 15.53 -10.89 6.52
CA LEU A 18 16.41 -11.01 7.69
C LEU A 18 17.87 -10.68 7.36
N ALA A 19 18.37 -11.21 6.24
CA ALA A 19 19.75 -10.99 5.80
C ALA A 19 20.05 -9.53 5.47
N ALA A 20 19.04 -8.74 5.08
CA ALA A 20 19.20 -7.32 4.82
C ALA A 20 19.61 -6.52 6.06
N GLY A 21 19.22 -6.95 7.27
CA GLY A 21 19.61 -6.33 8.54
C GLY A 21 19.35 -4.82 8.63
N GLY A 22 18.37 -4.31 7.86
CA GLY A 22 18.03 -2.88 7.78
C GLY A 22 18.89 -2.04 6.83
N ALA A 23 19.87 -2.61 6.12
CA ALA A 23 20.77 -1.87 5.24
C ALA A 23 20.33 -1.86 3.77
N ASP A 24 20.14 -3.04 3.18
CA ASP A 24 19.84 -3.19 1.76
C ASP A 24 18.77 -4.27 1.52
N LEU A 25 17.57 -3.83 1.16
CA LEU A 25 16.42 -4.70 0.89
C LEU A 25 16.36 -5.18 -0.56
N SER A 26 17.32 -4.81 -1.44
CA SER A 26 17.27 -5.10 -2.88
C SER A 26 16.95 -6.56 -3.19
N ALA A 27 17.62 -7.50 -2.52
CA ALA A 27 17.40 -8.93 -2.75
C ALA A 27 15.98 -9.38 -2.36
N ALA A 28 15.45 -8.89 -1.24
CA ALA A 28 14.08 -9.20 -0.81
C ALA A 28 13.06 -8.62 -1.80
N LEU A 29 13.31 -7.41 -2.30
CA LEU A 29 12.47 -6.74 -3.28
C LEU A 29 12.49 -7.48 -4.63
N ASP A 30 13.65 -7.95 -5.08
CA ASP A 30 13.79 -8.77 -6.29
C ASP A 30 13.00 -10.08 -6.18
N TYR A 31 13.00 -10.74 -5.00
CA TYR A 31 12.16 -11.91 -4.78
C TYR A 31 10.66 -11.56 -4.83
N ALA A 32 10.25 -10.49 -4.16
CA ALA A 32 8.85 -10.07 -4.09
C ALA A 32 8.29 -9.62 -5.45
N ALA A 33 9.12 -9.10 -6.35
CA ALA A 33 8.72 -8.65 -7.69
C ALA A 33 8.11 -9.75 -8.58
N HIS A 34 8.28 -11.02 -8.19
CA HIS A 34 7.79 -12.18 -8.94
C HIS A 34 6.77 -13.02 -8.14
N MET A 35 6.30 -12.48 -7.02
CA MET A 35 5.33 -13.12 -6.13
C MET A 35 3.97 -12.46 -6.25
N SER A 36 2.90 -13.22 -5.96
CA SER A 36 1.59 -12.62 -5.77
C SER A 36 1.55 -11.83 -4.46
N ILE A 37 0.65 -10.84 -4.36
CA ILE A 37 0.42 -10.10 -3.10
C ILE A 37 0.16 -11.07 -1.95
N ALA A 38 -0.70 -12.08 -2.18
CA ALA A 38 -1.01 -13.10 -1.18
C ALA A 38 0.22 -13.90 -0.74
N ASP A 39 1.12 -14.25 -1.66
CA ASP A 39 2.35 -14.96 -1.31
C ASP A 39 3.31 -14.10 -0.50
N VAL A 40 3.41 -12.80 -0.81
CA VAL A 40 4.22 -11.86 0.00
C VAL A 40 3.63 -11.74 1.41
N VAL A 41 2.32 -11.57 1.53
CA VAL A 41 1.64 -11.48 2.85
C VAL A 41 1.81 -12.78 3.65
N GLU A 42 1.64 -13.94 3.02
CA GLU A 42 1.85 -15.23 3.70
C GLU A 42 3.32 -15.43 4.11
N ALA A 43 4.28 -14.97 3.31
CA ALA A 43 5.70 -14.98 3.68
C ALA A 43 6.01 -14.10 4.88
N LEU A 44 5.26 -13.02 5.10
CA LEU A 44 5.40 -12.19 6.28
C LEU A 44 4.76 -12.82 7.52
N GLN A 45 3.64 -13.54 7.37
CA GLN A 45 2.84 -14.08 8.48
C GLN A 45 3.29 -15.44 9.02
N ARG A 46 3.86 -16.31 8.19
CA ARG A 46 3.97 -17.75 8.49
C ARG A 46 5.40 -18.29 8.56
N GLN A 47 6.40 -17.42 8.72
CA GLN A 47 7.80 -17.81 8.65
C GLN A 47 8.47 -17.73 10.02
N GLU A 48 9.40 -18.65 10.29
CA GLU A 48 10.28 -18.61 11.45
C GLU A 48 11.67 -18.08 11.04
N PRO A 49 12.28 -17.15 11.82
CA PRO A 49 11.73 -16.44 12.99
C PRO A 49 10.56 -15.51 12.64
N ASP A 50 9.72 -15.18 13.64
CA ASP A 50 8.53 -14.36 13.46
C ASP A 50 8.93 -12.93 13.07
N LEU A 51 8.98 -12.67 11.77
CA LEU A 51 9.36 -11.37 11.21
C LEU A 51 8.52 -10.22 11.74
N LEU A 52 7.23 -10.48 12.01
CA LEU A 52 6.30 -9.44 12.40
C LEU A 52 6.55 -9.04 13.84
N PHE A 53 6.80 -10.00 14.73
CA PHE A 53 7.05 -9.75 16.15
C PHE A 53 8.52 -9.43 16.47
N ASP A 54 9.47 -10.24 16.02
CA ASP A 54 10.89 -10.11 16.38
C ASP A 54 11.60 -9.01 15.58
N HIS A 55 11.04 -8.64 14.42
CA HIS A 55 11.67 -7.75 13.45
C HIS A 55 10.70 -6.71 12.86
N SER A 56 9.76 -6.19 13.67
CA SER A 56 8.69 -5.28 13.22
C SER A 56 9.17 -4.09 12.39
N GLU A 57 10.27 -3.42 12.79
CA GLU A 57 10.83 -2.27 12.05
C GLU A 57 11.36 -2.67 10.67
N LEU A 58 12.06 -3.79 10.59
CA LEU A 58 12.58 -4.33 9.34
C LEU A 58 11.44 -4.77 8.41
N CYS A 59 10.40 -5.37 8.99
CA CYS A 59 9.19 -5.75 8.27
C CYS A 59 8.46 -4.52 7.70
N ASP A 60 8.24 -3.46 8.48
CA ASP A 60 7.64 -2.21 7.98
C ASP A 60 8.51 -1.57 6.90
N ALA A 61 9.85 -1.55 7.08
CA ALA A 61 10.77 -1.03 6.07
C ALA A 61 10.65 -1.80 4.74
N PHE A 62 10.58 -3.14 4.80
CA PHE A 62 10.34 -3.96 3.62
C PHE A 62 8.98 -3.68 2.98
N ILE A 63 7.90 -3.68 3.76
CA ILE A 63 6.53 -3.44 3.26
C ILE A 63 6.48 -2.09 2.53
N ARG A 64 7.05 -1.03 3.12
CA ARG A 64 7.10 0.30 2.49
C ARG A 64 7.86 0.27 1.16
N ALA A 65 9.07 -0.29 1.15
CA ALA A 65 9.89 -0.35 -0.04
C ALA A 65 9.30 -1.23 -1.16
N TRP A 66 8.55 -2.28 -0.78
CA TRP A 66 7.83 -3.14 -1.72
C TRP A 66 6.62 -2.42 -2.33
N LEU A 67 5.78 -1.78 -1.51
CA LEU A 67 4.61 -1.03 -1.97
C LEU A 67 5.01 0.11 -2.92
N ASP A 68 6.12 0.79 -2.66
CA ASP A 68 6.62 1.89 -3.49
C ASP A 68 7.00 1.44 -4.93
N GLN A 69 7.23 0.15 -5.17
CA GLN A 69 7.51 -0.39 -6.51
C GLN A 69 6.27 -0.78 -7.31
N LEU A 70 5.13 -0.91 -6.64
CA LEU A 70 3.89 -1.35 -7.29
C LEU A 70 3.21 -0.19 -8.03
N PRO A 71 2.55 -0.47 -9.19
CA PRO A 71 1.64 0.49 -9.83
C PRO A 71 0.51 0.93 -8.90
N PRO A 72 -0.07 2.14 -9.05
CA PRO A 72 -1.01 2.71 -8.07
C PRO A 72 -2.19 1.80 -7.68
N LEU A 73 -2.85 1.16 -8.65
CA LEU A 73 -3.93 0.21 -8.37
C LEU A 73 -3.47 -1.04 -7.59
N GLU A 74 -2.34 -1.61 -7.98
CA GLU A 74 -1.77 -2.80 -7.32
C GLU A 74 -1.23 -2.44 -5.93
N ARG A 75 -0.62 -1.27 -5.79
CA ARG A 75 -0.15 -0.70 -4.53
C ARG A 75 -1.29 -0.56 -3.54
N PHE A 76 -2.43 -0.01 -3.98
CA PHE A 76 -3.61 0.11 -3.12
C PHE A 76 -4.13 -1.26 -2.69
N ALA A 77 -4.27 -2.21 -3.61
CA ALA A 77 -4.70 -3.58 -3.29
C ALA A 77 -3.75 -4.26 -2.29
N ALA A 78 -2.43 -4.20 -2.54
CA ALA A 78 -1.42 -4.73 -1.65
C ALA A 78 -1.45 -4.08 -0.26
N THR A 79 -1.73 -2.79 -0.19
CA THR A 79 -1.83 -2.04 1.08
C THR A 79 -2.99 -2.52 1.94
N VAL A 80 -4.14 -2.80 1.33
CA VAL A 80 -5.30 -3.38 2.04
C VAL A 80 -4.98 -4.79 2.55
N GLU A 81 -4.26 -5.60 1.78
CA GLU A 81 -3.88 -6.95 2.21
C GLU A 81 -2.89 -6.93 3.40
N VAL A 82 -1.88 -6.05 3.37
CA VAL A 82 -0.93 -5.92 4.49
C VAL A 82 -1.49 -5.17 5.69
N SER A 83 -2.61 -4.43 5.57
CA SER A 83 -3.15 -3.65 6.68
C SER A 83 -3.54 -4.53 7.87
N GLY A 84 -3.99 -5.75 7.59
CA GLY A 84 -4.28 -6.76 8.61
C GLY A 84 -3.12 -6.98 9.57
N LEU A 85 -1.88 -6.89 9.08
CA LEU A 85 -0.67 -7.09 9.88
C LEU A 85 -0.49 -6.03 10.98
N TYR A 86 -0.92 -4.80 10.72
CA TYR A 86 -0.82 -3.68 11.65
C TYR A 86 -2.01 -3.64 12.62
N THR A 87 -3.21 -4.04 12.16
CA THR A 87 -4.43 -4.00 12.98
C THR A 87 -4.57 -5.18 13.94
N THR A 88 -3.98 -6.34 13.63
CA THR A 88 -4.05 -7.51 14.53
C THR A 88 -2.93 -7.53 15.56
N GLY A 89 -2.17 -6.43 15.70
CA GLY A 89 -1.06 -6.33 16.65
C GLY A 89 0.14 -7.22 16.32
N MET A 90 0.28 -7.68 15.07
CA MET A 90 1.43 -8.48 14.66
C MET A 90 2.65 -7.60 14.41
N VAL A 91 2.47 -6.36 13.95
CA VAL A 91 3.55 -5.36 13.85
C VAL A 91 3.56 -4.49 15.11
N TRP A 92 4.66 -4.51 15.86
CA TRP A 92 4.80 -3.77 17.12
C TRP A 92 5.55 -2.45 16.89
N LEU A 93 4.82 -1.44 16.39
CA LEU A 93 5.34 -0.08 16.15
C LEU A 93 4.43 0.97 16.80
N PRO A 94 4.97 2.12 17.22
CA PRO A 94 4.16 3.27 17.62
C PRO A 94 3.18 3.66 16.51
N HIS A 95 1.91 3.86 16.87
CA HIS A 95 0.85 4.21 15.92
C HIS A 95 0.71 3.24 14.73
N ALA A 96 1.00 1.94 14.88
CA ALA A 96 0.98 0.97 13.77
C ALA A 96 -0.35 0.99 12.98
N GLU A 97 -1.48 1.02 13.67
CA GLU A 97 -2.81 1.09 13.05
C GLU A 97 -3.02 2.41 12.29
N ASP A 98 -2.68 3.55 12.90
CA ASP A 98 -2.82 4.86 12.27
C ASP A 98 -1.93 4.97 11.02
N ARG A 99 -0.70 4.47 11.08
CA ARG A 99 0.22 4.40 9.93
C ARG A 99 -0.38 3.56 8.78
N SER A 100 -1.02 2.44 9.11
CA SER A 100 -1.69 1.61 8.12
C SER A 100 -2.88 2.33 7.49
N VAL A 101 -3.72 2.98 8.28
CA VAL A 101 -4.87 3.75 7.78
C VAL A 101 -4.41 4.93 6.93
N GLU A 102 -3.39 5.67 7.35
CA GLU A 102 -2.80 6.77 6.58
C GLU A 102 -2.35 6.29 5.19
N ARG A 103 -1.65 5.14 5.15
CA ARG A 103 -1.14 4.53 3.92
C ARG A 103 -2.27 4.10 2.99
N ILE A 104 -3.34 3.50 3.52
CA ILE A 104 -4.55 3.17 2.76
C ILE A 104 -5.13 4.42 2.10
N LEU A 105 -5.29 5.51 2.86
CA LEU A 105 -5.88 6.76 2.35
C LEU A 105 -5.02 7.38 1.23
N ARG A 106 -3.69 7.43 1.42
CA ARG A 106 -2.75 7.95 0.41
C ARG A 106 -2.81 7.13 -0.89
N PHE A 107 -2.67 5.83 -0.79
CA PHE A 107 -2.62 4.98 -1.97
C PHE A 107 -4.00 4.81 -2.63
N ALA A 108 -5.09 4.92 -1.86
CA ALA A 108 -6.42 5.06 -2.43
C ALA A 108 -6.53 6.33 -3.30
N ALA A 109 -5.97 7.45 -2.86
CA ALA A 109 -5.99 8.69 -3.64
C ALA A 109 -5.20 8.56 -4.96
N GLU A 110 -4.06 7.87 -4.93
CA GLU A 110 -3.27 7.56 -6.13
C GLU A 110 -4.05 6.63 -7.09
N ALA A 111 -4.64 5.55 -6.56
CA ALA A 111 -5.48 4.62 -7.31
C ALA A 111 -6.68 5.34 -7.96
N VAL A 112 -7.35 6.22 -7.23
CA VAL A 112 -8.46 7.06 -7.73
C VAL A 112 -7.99 7.99 -8.85
N THR A 113 -6.78 8.54 -8.74
CA THR A 113 -6.18 9.37 -9.81
C THR A 113 -5.97 8.56 -11.08
N GLU A 114 -5.41 7.35 -10.97
CA GLU A 114 -5.20 6.47 -12.12
C GLU A 114 -6.53 6.04 -12.75
N MET A 115 -7.54 5.70 -11.93
CA MET A 115 -8.89 5.38 -12.42
C MET A 115 -9.51 6.55 -13.18
N GLY A 116 -9.41 7.76 -12.64
CA GLY A 116 -9.89 8.97 -13.31
C GLY A 116 -9.24 9.18 -14.67
N ALA A 117 -7.91 9.02 -14.75
CA ALA A 117 -7.18 9.14 -16.01
C ALA A 117 -7.60 8.09 -17.05
N ARG A 118 -7.82 6.83 -16.62
CA ARG A 118 -8.33 5.77 -17.49
C ARG A 118 -9.75 6.08 -18.01
N ILE A 119 -10.66 6.50 -17.12
CA ILE A 119 -12.04 6.89 -17.48
C ILE A 119 -12.05 8.06 -18.46
N ALA A 120 -11.23 9.08 -18.24
CA ALA A 120 -11.11 10.22 -19.14
C ALA A 120 -10.54 9.81 -20.52
N GLY A 121 -9.60 8.86 -20.52
CA GLY A 121 -8.98 8.32 -21.73
C GLY A 121 -9.96 7.61 -22.68
N GLU A 122 -11.01 6.98 -22.16
CA GLU A 122 -12.07 6.34 -22.97
C GLU A 122 -12.78 7.34 -23.89
N GLY A 123 -12.76 8.63 -23.56
CA GLY A 123 -13.32 9.68 -24.41
C GLY A 123 -12.66 9.79 -25.78
N ILE A 124 -11.39 9.36 -25.92
CA ILE A 124 -10.66 9.32 -27.19
C ILE A 124 -11.28 8.30 -28.16
N LEU A 125 -11.86 7.23 -27.63
CA LEU A 125 -12.43 6.13 -28.42
C LEU A 125 -13.87 6.42 -28.87
N ALA A 126 -14.48 7.50 -28.40
CA ALA A 126 -15.88 7.80 -28.67
C ALA A 126 -16.14 8.09 -30.15
N GLY A 127 -17.09 7.34 -30.73
CA GLY A 127 -17.40 7.46 -32.16
C GLY A 127 -16.39 6.77 -33.08
N THR A 128 -15.48 5.96 -32.54
CA THR A 128 -14.73 4.99 -33.35
C THR A 128 -15.66 3.87 -33.83
N PRO A 129 -15.37 3.21 -34.98
CA PRO A 129 -16.20 2.13 -35.50
C PRO A 129 -16.44 0.97 -34.52
N ASP A 130 -15.53 0.77 -33.57
CA ASP A 130 -15.55 -0.33 -32.61
C ASP A 130 -16.31 0.00 -31.31
N THR A 131 -16.81 1.23 -31.16
CA THR A 131 -17.54 1.67 -29.95
C THR A 131 -19.00 2.00 -30.25
N SER A 132 -19.89 1.60 -29.34
CA SER A 132 -21.32 1.93 -29.42
C SER A 132 -21.67 3.28 -28.80
N PHE A 133 -20.74 3.89 -28.05
CA PHE A 133 -20.95 5.15 -27.35
C PHE A 133 -20.46 6.35 -28.17
N GLY A 134 -21.28 7.41 -28.18
CA GLY A 134 -20.98 8.64 -28.88
C GLY A 134 -20.34 9.72 -28.00
N PRO A 135 -20.02 10.89 -28.57
CA PRO A 135 -19.38 12.01 -27.88
C PRO A 135 -20.12 12.49 -26.62
N THR A 136 -21.45 12.43 -26.60
CA THR A 136 -22.24 12.81 -25.41
C THR A 136 -21.96 11.92 -24.21
N PHE A 137 -21.72 10.62 -24.43
CA PHE A 137 -21.37 9.70 -23.34
C PHE A 137 -19.93 9.95 -22.88
N ALA A 138 -19.01 10.18 -23.82
CA ALA A 138 -17.62 10.56 -23.50
C ALA A 138 -17.52 11.81 -22.62
N LEU A 139 -18.30 12.85 -22.92
CA LEU A 139 -18.36 14.06 -22.08
C LEU A 139 -18.81 13.77 -20.65
N LYS A 140 -19.71 12.80 -20.45
CA LYS A 140 -20.14 12.37 -19.10
C LYS A 140 -19.01 11.64 -18.37
N LEU A 141 -18.21 10.83 -19.07
CA LEU A 141 -17.04 10.17 -18.48
C LEU A 141 -15.97 11.16 -18.07
N SER A 142 -15.67 12.16 -18.91
CA SER A 142 -14.74 13.24 -18.54
C SER A 142 -15.25 14.01 -17.32
N ALA A 143 -16.53 14.39 -17.29
CA ALA A 143 -17.12 15.07 -16.14
C ALA A 143 -17.09 14.22 -14.85
N LEU A 144 -17.22 12.90 -14.97
CA LEU A 144 -17.08 11.98 -13.83
C LEU A 144 -15.64 11.95 -13.30
N ALA A 145 -14.67 11.87 -14.19
CA ALA A 145 -13.24 11.84 -13.85
C ALA A 145 -12.78 13.16 -13.19
N ASP A 146 -13.20 14.30 -13.73
CA ASP A 146 -12.77 15.62 -13.25
C ASP A 146 -13.55 16.11 -12.02
N GLY A 147 -14.80 15.67 -11.86
CA GLY A 147 -15.65 16.04 -10.72
C GLY A 147 -15.55 15.04 -9.57
N PRO A 148 -16.53 14.13 -9.41
CA PRO A 148 -16.61 13.25 -8.24
C PRO A 148 -15.34 12.45 -7.92
N VAL A 149 -14.63 11.96 -8.95
CA VAL A 149 -13.39 11.19 -8.77
C VAL A 149 -12.26 12.10 -8.28
N GLY A 150 -12.12 13.29 -8.86
CA GLY A 150 -11.16 14.31 -8.42
C GLY A 150 -11.42 14.83 -7.00
N ASP A 151 -12.69 15.00 -6.65
CA ASP A 151 -13.13 15.42 -5.31
C ASP A 151 -12.78 14.34 -4.26
N LEU A 152 -13.10 13.08 -4.55
CA LEU A 152 -12.77 11.96 -3.66
C LEU A 152 -11.26 11.86 -3.39
N ARG A 153 -10.42 11.99 -4.43
CA ARG A 153 -8.97 12.03 -4.27
C ARG A 153 -8.54 13.11 -3.28
N THR A 154 -9.09 14.30 -3.42
CA THR A 154 -8.74 15.46 -2.59
C THR A 154 -9.12 15.20 -1.13
N GLU A 155 -10.30 14.61 -0.89
CA GLU A 155 -10.75 14.27 0.45
C GLU A 155 -9.87 13.18 1.10
N LEU A 156 -9.50 12.14 0.35
CA LEU A 156 -8.62 11.07 0.84
C LEU A 156 -7.25 11.62 1.28
N ILE A 157 -6.68 12.53 0.50
CA ILE A 157 -5.43 13.22 0.84
C ILE A 157 -5.59 14.04 2.13
N ALA A 158 -6.67 14.80 2.25
CA ALA A 158 -6.93 15.63 3.43
C ALA A 158 -7.09 14.78 4.71
N ARG A 159 -7.80 13.64 4.64
CA ARG A 159 -7.92 12.72 5.78
C ARG A 159 -6.58 12.09 6.16
N ALA A 160 -5.74 11.76 5.18
CA ALA A 160 -4.39 11.25 5.43
C ALA A 160 -3.49 12.29 6.11
N ASP A 161 -3.57 13.56 5.67
CA ASP A 161 -2.85 14.68 6.28
C ASP A 161 -3.30 14.91 7.73
N GLU A 162 -4.61 14.89 7.99
CA GLU A 162 -5.18 15.03 9.33
C GLU A 162 -4.70 13.92 10.27
N LEU A 163 -4.71 12.66 9.82
CA LEU A 163 -4.28 11.53 10.63
C LEU A 163 -2.77 11.60 10.95
N ARG A 164 -1.95 12.01 9.97
CA ARG A 164 -0.51 12.22 10.20
C ARG A 164 -0.25 13.32 11.23
N GLU A 165 -1.03 14.39 11.20
CA GLU A 165 -0.91 15.48 12.18
C GLU A 165 -1.32 15.03 13.59
N LEU A 166 -2.37 14.21 13.71
CA LEU A 166 -2.77 13.62 14.99
C LEU A 166 -1.66 12.75 15.59
N GLN A 167 -1.00 11.92 14.78
CA GLN A 167 0.16 11.11 15.22
C GLN A 167 1.30 12.00 15.73
N ARG A 168 1.67 13.04 14.96
CA ARG A 168 2.73 13.99 15.34
C ARG A 168 2.46 14.67 16.68
N LEU A 169 1.21 15.09 16.92
CA LEU A 169 0.81 15.73 18.17
C LEU A 169 0.84 14.77 19.36
N ASP A 170 0.55 13.48 19.14
CA ASP A 170 0.60 12.47 20.18
C ASP A 170 2.06 12.14 20.57
N ASP A 171 2.92 11.92 19.58
CA ASP A 171 4.37 11.73 19.77
C ASP A 171 5.00 12.89 20.59
N GLU A 172 4.60 14.14 20.29
CA GLU A 172 5.08 15.33 21.01
C GLU A 172 4.59 15.40 22.46
N ARG A 173 3.38 14.90 22.73
CA ARG A 173 2.83 14.84 24.08
C ARG A 173 3.56 13.80 24.91
N GLU A 174 3.78 12.60 24.38
CA GLU A 174 4.51 11.53 25.06
C GLU A 174 5.95 11.97 25.40
N ALA A 175 6.66 12.60 24.45
CA ALA A 175 8.01 13.11 24.68
C ALA A 175 8.09 14.19 25.80
N GLN A 176 7.04 15.00 25.98
CA GLN A 176 6.96 16.00 27.04
C GLN A 176 6.70 15.36 28.42
N GLU A 177 5.93 14.28 28.46
CA GLU A 177 5.63 13.54 29.70
C GLU A 177 6.86 12.75 30.18
N GLU A 178 7.65 12.16 29.27
CA GLU A 178 8.87 11.41 29.61
C GLU A 178 10.07 12.32 29.97
N GLY A 179 10.17 13.51 29.39
CA GLY A 179 11.25 14.48 29.66
C GLY A 179 11.07 15.32 30.94
N GLY A 180 9.91 15.22 31.59
CA GLY A 180 9.54 15.98 32.80
C GLY A 180 9.63 15.21 34.12
N GLY A 181 10.08 13.95 34.11
CA GLY A 181 10.17 13.03 35.27
C GLY A 181 11.50 13.05 36.01
#